data_AF-A0A923AR85-F1
#
_entry.id   AF-A0A923AR85-F1
#
_cell.length_a   1.000
_cell.length_b   1.000
_cell.length_c   1.000
_cell.angle_alpha   90.00
_cell.angle_beta   90.00
_cell.angle_gamma   90.00
#
_symmetry.space_group_name_H-M   'P 1'
#
loop_
_entity.id
_entity.type
_entity.pdbx_description
1 polymer ?
#
loop_
_entity_poly.entity_id
_entity_poly.type
_entity_poly.pdbx_seq_one_letter_code
_entity_poly.pdbx_strand_id
1 'polypeptide(L)'
;MSEQFFEKPILNSPYAYPGRHWELDPDGQPTNRILDNRRRSDLITPVPKTKKQRQNTKQAALLLGADDDLSTVDQEYNPTPIINEVRGYVETWRNLPNTDQWLVTP
;
A
#
# COMPACT_ATOMS: atom_id res chain seq x y z
N MET A 1 -8.04 18.34 -16.60
CA MET A 1 -8.31 17.29 -15.60
C MET A 1 -7.86 17.86 -14.27
N SER A 2 -8.72 17.87 -13.25
CA SER A 2 -8.32 18.39 -11.94
C SER A 2 -7.35 17.39 -11.30
N GLU A 3 -6.10 17.80 -11.12
CA GLU A 3 -5.02 17.04 -10.50
C GLU A 3 -5.16 17.01 -8.96
N GLN A 4 -6.36 16.67 -8.46
CA GLN A 4 -6.70 16.74 -7.04
C GLN A 4 -5.77 15.89 -6.16
N PHE A 5 -5.32 14.75 -6.69
CA PHE A 5 -4.31 13.93 -6.04
C PHE A 5 -3.01 14.70 -5.76
N PHE A 6 -2.51 15.47 -6.74
CA PHE A 6 -1.26 16.20 -6.61
C PHE A 6 -1.39 17.44 -5.72
N GLU A 7 -2.56 18.07 -5.72
CA GLU A 7 -2.86 19.18 -4.81
C GLU A 7 -3.03 18.71 -3.35
N LYS A 8 -3.66 17.55 -3.13
CA LYS A 8 -3.99 17.00 -1.80
C LYS A 8 -3.68 15.50 -1.72
N PRO A 9 -2.41 15.10 -1.74
CA PRO A 9 -2.02 13.68 -1.76
C PRO A 9 -2.33 12.98 -0.43
N ILE A 10 -2.40 13.72 0.67
CA ILE A 10 -2.65 13.20 2.02
C ILE A 10 -4.05 13.61 2.47
N LEU A 11 -4.94 12.62 2.67
CA LEU A 11 -6.36 12.82 3.03
C LEU A 11 -6.65 12.70 4.53
N ASN A 12 -5.71 12.14 5.30
CA ASN A 12 -5.90 11.78 6.70
C ASN A 12 -5.02 12.63 7.61
N SER A 13 -5.51 12.88 8.83
CA SER A 13 -4.73 13.50 9.90
C SER A 13 -3.69 12.53 10.47
N PRO A 14 -2.51 12.99 10.90
CA PRO A 14 -1.51 12.15 11.56
C PRO A 14 -1.99 11.59 12.90
N TYR A 15 -3.00 12.20 13.53
CA TYR A 15 -3.50 11.82 14.86
C TYR A 15 -4.79 11.01 14.82
N ALA A 16 -5.44 10.91 13.66
CA ALA A 16 -6.69 10.18 13.50
C ALA A 16 -6.46 8.85 12.78
N TYR A 17 -7.40 7.92 12.93
CA TYR A 17 -7.40 6.69 12.14
C TYR A 17 -7.48 7.00 10.63
N PRO A 18 -6.62 6.42 9.78
CA PRO A 18 -6.62 6.69 8.34
C PRO A 18 -7.77 5.94 7.65
N GLY A 19 -8.93 6.59 7.60
CA GLY A 19 -10.15 6.01 7.04
C GLY A 19 -10.36 6.24 5.54
N ARG A 20 -9.49 6.99 4.87
CA ARG A 20 -9.62 7.29 3.43
C ARG A 20 -8.32 7.15 2.69
N HIS A 21 -8.37 6.79 1.41
CA HIS A 21 -7.19 6.82 0.55
C HIS A 21 -7.55 7.07 -0.91
N TRP A 22 -6.56 7.56 -1.67
CA TRP A 22 -6.63 7.63 -3.12
C TRP A 22 -6.46 6.24 -3.72
N GLU A 23 -7.41 5.83 -4.56
CA GLU A 23 -7.30 4.60 -5.35
C GLU A 23 -6.16 4.75 -6.37
N LEU A 24 -5.33 3.70 -6.44
CA LEU A 24 -4.30 3.56 -7.46
C LEU A 24 -4.70 2.43 -8.42
N ASP A 25 -4.42 2.61 -9.71
CA ASP A 25 -4.56 1.56 -10.71
C ASP A 25 -3.50 0.46 -10.54
N PRO A 26 -3.57 -0.67 -11.28
CA PRO A 26 -2.58 -1.75 -11.20
C PRO A 26 -1.14 -1.33 -11.51
N ASP A 27 -0.94 -0.20 -12.18
CA ASP A 27 0.36 0.37 -12.48
C ASP A 27 0.80 1.41 -11.42
N GLY A 28 0.02 1.58 -10.35
CA GLY A 28 0.28 2.50 -9.25
C GLY A 28 -0.09 3.96 -9.52
N GLN A 29 -0.86 4.26 -10.56
CA GLN A 29 -1.25 5.63 -10.90
C GLN A 29 -2.56 6.06 -10.20
N PRO A 30 -2.65 7.31 -9.72
CA PRO A 30 -3.84 7.80 -9.04
C PRO A 30 -5.03 7.92 -10.00
N THR A 31 -6.16 7.31 -9.65
CA THR A 31 -7.40 7.35 -10.45
C THR A 31 -8.26 8.59 -10.16
N ASN A 32 -7.82 9.46 -9.24
CA ASN A 32 -8.61 10.56 -8.64
C ASN A 32 -9.90 10.11 -7.95
N ARG A 33 -10.00 8.84 -7.56
CA ARG A 33 -11.09 8.34 -6.71
C ARG A 33 -10.62 8.19 -5.28
N ILE A 34 -11.49 8.58 -4.35
CA ILE A 34 -11.27 8.41 -2.91
C ILE A 34 -12.11 7.22 -2.46
N LEU A 35 -11.49 6.29 -1.74
CA LEU A 35 -12.16 5.16 -1.10
C LEU A 35 -12.21 5.39 0.41
N ASP A 36 -13.37 5.10 1.01
CA ASP A 36 -13.63 5.26 2.44
C ASP A 36 -13.24 4.02 3.26
N ASN A 37 -11.98 3.61 3.11
CA ASN A 37 -11.35 2.66 4.00
C ASN A 37 -9.85 2.91 4.11
N ARG A 38 -9.21 2.21 5.06
CA ARG A 38 -7.76 2.21 5.19
C ARG A 38 -7.12 1.45 4.04
N ARG A 39 -6.16 2.08 3.35
CA ARG A 39 -5.35 1.43 2.32
C ARG A 39 -4.57 0.24 2.90
N ARG A 40 -4.69 -0.93 2.26
CA ARG A 40 -3.83 -2.09 2.57
C ARG A 40 -2.38 -1.79 2.24
N SER A 41 -1.47 -2.39 3.01
CA SER A 41 -0.05 -2.35 2.72
C SER A 41 0.22 -3.16 1.47
N ASP A 42 0.88 -2.54 0.50
CA ASP A 42 1.25 -3.17 -0.75
C ASP A 42 2.55 -2.55 -1.27
N LEU A 43 3.42 -3.36 -1.88
CA LEU A 43 4.67 -2.91 -2.48
C LEU A 43 4.40 -2.53 -3.94
N ILE A 44 3.89 -1.32 -4.11
CA ILE A 44 3.69 -0.75 -5.44
C ILE A 44 4.92 0.08 -5.78
N THR A 45 5.59 -0.24 -6.89
CA THR A 45 6.61 0.63 -7.48
C THR A 45 5.91 1.55 -8.48
N PRO A 46 5.62 2.82 -8.14
CA PRO A 46 5.01 3.74 -9.11
C PRO A 46 6.06 4.09 -10.16
N VAL A 47 6.07 3.36 -11.28
CA VAL A 47 6.92 3.70 -12.43
C VAL A 47 6.10 4.59 -13.35
N PRO A 48 6.49 5.87 -13.56
CA PRO A 48 5.79 6.72 -14.51
C PRO A 48 5.82 6.07 -15.90
N LYS A 49 4.64 5.92 -16.51
CA LYS A 49 4.51 5.32 -17.85
C LYS A 49 5.32 6.15 -18.84
N THR A 50 6.14 5.47 -19.64
CA THR A 50 6.91 6.14 -20.69
C THR A 50 5.96 6.69 -21.76
N LYS A 51 6.21 7.91 -22.25
CA LYS A 51 5.35 8.58 -23.25
C LYS A 51 5.27 7.84 -24.60
N LYS A 52 6.14 6.84 -24.84
CA LYS A 52 6.18 6.03 -26.07
C LYS A 52 6.25 4.55 -25.70
N GLN A 53 5.11 3.87 -25.60
CA GLN A 53 5.06 2.42 -25.50
C GLN A 53 4.91 1.80 -26.90
N ARG A 54 5.85 0.92 -27.28
CA ARG A 54 5.64 -0.03 -28.38
C ARG A 54 4.83 -1.20 -27.81
N GLN A 55 3.71 -1.54 -28.44
CA GLN A 55 2.61 -2.31 -27.81
C GLN A 55 2.90 -3.76 -27.34
N ASN A 56 4.11 -4.32 -27.48
CA ASN A 56 4.28 -5.78 -27.33
C ASN A 56 5.42 -6.29 -26.43
N THR A 57 6.06 -5.45 -25.63
CA THR A 57 7.09 -5.94 -24.70
C THR A 57 6.92 -5.33 -23.32
N LYS A 58 6.08 -5.96 -22.49
CA LYS A 58 6.18 -5.78 -21.04
C LYS A 58 7.50 -6.43 -20.61
N GLN A 59 8.47 -5.61 -20.23
CA GLN A 59 9.69 -6.12 -19.62
C GLN A 59 9.30 -6.83 -18.32
N ALA A 60 9.72 -8.09 -18.16
CA ALA A 60 9.54 -8.82 -16.91
C ALA A 60 10.30 -8.12 -15.77
N ALA A 61 9.85 -8.33 -14.53
CA ALA A 61 10.57 -7.86 -13.36
C ALA A 61 12.02 -8.40 -13.40
N LEU A 62 12.99 -7.51 -13.22
CA LEU A 62 14.39 -7.92 -13.10
C LEU A 62 14.58 -8.50 -11.70
N LEU A 63 14.53 -9.84 -11.55
CA LEU A 63 14.97 -10.53 -10.33
C LEU A 63 16.50 -10.43 -10.25
N LEU A 64 16.99 -9.26 -9.82
CA LEU A 64 18.41 -9.00 -9.57
C LEU A 64 18.86 -9.86 -8.38
N GLY A 65 19.62 -10.93 -8.65
CA GLY A 65 20.14 -11.86 -7.62
C GLY A 65 19.76 -13.33 -7.80
N ALA A 66 18.95 -13.67 -8.80
CA ALA A 66 18.51 -15.05 -9.07
C ALA A 66 19.45 -15.87 -9.97
N ASP A 67 20.59 -15.33 -10.38
CA ASP A 67 21.53 -16.01 -11.30
C ASP A 67 22.32 -17.16 -10.64
N ASP A 68 22.34 -17.25 -9.31
CA ASP A 68 23.09 -18.28 -8.58
C ASP A 68 22.21 -19.45 -8.10
N ASP A 69 20.94 -19.51 -8.52
CA ASP A 69 19.93 -20.51 -8.06
C ASP A 69 19.71 -20.53 -6.53
N LEU A 70 20.28 -19.54 -5.81
CA LEU A 70 20.23 -19.39 -4.36
C LEU A 70 19.01 -18.61 -3.86
N SER A 71 18.34 -17.86 -4.74
CA SER A 71 17.15 -17.06 -4.42
C SER A 71 15.91 -17.62 -5.12
N THR A 72 14.99 -18.21 -4.37
CA THR A 72 13.66 -18.64 -4.84
C THR A 72 12.65 -17.52 -4.66
N VAL A 73 11.52 -17.60 -5.38
CA VAL A 73 10.38 -16.69 -5.19
C VAL A 73 9.88 -16.70 -3.74
N ASP A 74 9.99 -17.84 -3.04
CA ASP A 74 9.62 -17.97 -1.63
C ASP A 74 10.60 -17.26 -0.66
N GLN A 75 11.82 -16.95 -1.11
CA GLN A 75 12.80 -16.17 -0.35
C GLN A 75 12.64 -14.65 -0.55
N GLU A 76 11.71 -14.22 -1.41
CA GLU A 76 11.38 -12.81 -1.54
C GLU A 76 10.80 -12.30 -0.22
N TYR A 77 11.56 -11.44 0.47
CA TYR A 77 11.11 -10.84 1.72
C TYR A 77 10.00 -9.83 1.43
N ASN A 78 8.75 -10.29 1.51
CA ASN A 78 7.58 -9.45 1.39
C ASN A 78 6.96 -9.19 2.77
N PRO A 79 7.21 -8.04 3.42
CA PRO A 79 6.65 -7.74 4.74
C PRO A 79 5.16 -7.35 4.69
N THR A 80 4.58 -7.16 3.50
CA THR A 80 3.19 -6.67 3.36
C THR A 80 2.14 -7.54 4.05
N PRO A 81 2.20 -8.90 4.03
CA PRO A 81 1.20 -9.72 4.70
C PRO A 81 1.23 -9.51 6.22
N ILE A 82 2.43 -9.53 6.82
CA ILE A 82 2.64 -9.30 8.25
C ILE A 82 2.13 -7.92 8.66
N ILE A 83 2.44 -6.88 7.87
CA ILE A 83 1.98 -5.51 8.15
C ILE A 83 0.45 -5.44 8.13
N ASN A 84 -0.20 -6.09 7.16
CA ASN A 84 -1.65 -6.10 7.05
C ASN A 84 -2.31 -6.86 8.22
N GLU A 85 -1.70 -7.96 8.66
CA GLU A 85 -2.15 -8.71 9.83
C GLU A 85 -2.07 -7.88 11.10
N VAL A 86 -0.91 -7.26 11.38
CA VAL A 86 -0.74 -6.36 12.54
C VAL A 86 -1.74 -5.21 12.50
N ARG A 87 -1.97 -4.61 11.33
CA ARG A 87 -2.98 -3.55 11.18
C ARG A 87 -4.38 -4.04 11.53
N GLY A 88 -4.74 -5.27 11.16
CA GLY A 88 -6.00 -5.91 11.53
C GLY A 88 -6.12 -6.10 13.04
N TYR A 89 -5.09 -6.61 13.72
CA TYR A 89 -5.09 -6.72 15.18
C TYR A 89 -5.26 -5.36 15.87
N VAL A 90 -4.53 -4.36 15.39
CA VAL A 90 -4.62 -2.99 15.93
C VAL A 90 -6.02 -2.38 15.69
N GLU A 91 -6.64 -2.64 14.55
CA GLU A 91 -8.01 -2.20 14.25
C GLU A 91 -9.03 -2.84 15.21
N THR A 92 -8.94 -4.16 15.41
CA THR A 92 -9.76 -4.88 16.38
C THR A 92 -9.58 -4.32 17.80
N TRP A 93 -8.35 -4.07 18.22
CA TRP A 93 -8.05 -3.48 19.52
C TRP A 93 -8.64 -2.08 19.70
N ARG A 94 -8.55 -1.20 18.68
CA ARG A 94 -9.17 0.14 18.73
C ARG A 94 -10.70 0.12 18.77
N ASN A 95 -11.32 -0.93 18.24
CA ASN A 95 -12.77 -1.09 18.25
C ASN A 95 -13.31 -1.65 19.59
N LEU A 96 -12.45 -1.96 20.56
CA LEU A 96 -12.88 -2.39 21.89
C LEU A 96 -13.62 -1.24 22.60
N PRO A 97 -14.89 -1.43 23.00
CA PRO A 97 -15.72 -0.36 23.55
C PRO A 97 -15.29 0.05 24.97
N ASN A 98 -14.62 -0.85 25.70
CA ASN A 98 -14.19 -0.61 27.06
C ASN A 98 -12.70 -0.25 27.09
N THR A 99 -12.40 0.98 27.51
CA THR A 99 -11.04 1.50 27.71
C THR A 99 -10.21 0.70 28.71
N ASP A 100 -10.85 0.08 29.71
CA ASP A 100 -10.14 -0.72 30.72
C ASP A 100 -9.56 -2.01 30.15
N GLN A 101 -10.09 -2.48 29.01
CA GLN A 101 -9.61 -3.65 28.29
C GLN A 101 -8.46 -3.32 27.33
N TRP A 102 -8.09 -2.04 27.20
CA TRP A 102 -7.03 -1.65 26.28
C TRP A 102 -5.64 -2.07 26.76
N LEU A 103 -5.50 -2.45 28.04
CA LEU A 103 -4.24 -2.91 28.65
C LEU A 103 -3.06 -1.93 28.45
N VAL A 104 -3.37 -0.64 28.38
CA VAL A 104 -2.39 0.45 28.31
C VAL A 104 -2.33 1.16 29.64
N THR A 105 -1.11 1.37 30.16
CA THR A 105 -0.88 2.21 31.33
C THR A 105 -0.88 3.68 30.88
N PRO A 106 -1.57 4.60 31.58
CA PRO A 106 -1.55 6.03 31.26
C PRO A 106 -0.15 6.65 31.38
#